data_AF-A0ABD3G640-F1
#
_entry.id   AF-A0ABD3G640-F1
#
_cell.length_a   1.000
_cell.length_b   1.000
_cell.length_c   1.000
_cell.angle_alpha   90.00
_cell.angle_beta   90.00
_cell.angle_gamma   90.00
#
_symmetry.space_group_name_H-M   'P 1'
#
loop_
_entity.id
_entity.type
_entity.pdbx_description
1 polymer ?
#
loop_
_entity_poly.entity_id
_entity_poly.type
_entity_poly.pdbx_seq_one_letter_code
_entity_poly.pdbx_strand_id
1 'polypeptide(L)'
;MESRMGYSLHWDVEGSTCESIESLTGSPTKTAIPDAIVLHSTTRGLMVDQVMTTPTWSFAEPEANFEVDFYPTRKTSPWIVLETDMSDWNHGKYFQKYTSLCLLAADRSIVGTDTVLLSYCLEKLEAMIEPVLNNTLSPPLMYHSLISSSMFKTGSIDTEFGNGMYNDHRYHYDFFVTASAMLKHLDPNWPRMPELERVVWTMLRDVVNPSADDIYFPRFRHFSWYLGNAYSHGVTSIDNGKDEESTSEDINVYYGMTLWG
;
A
#
# COMPACT_ATOMS: atom_id res chain seq x y z
N MET A 1 -15.83 -3.85 -22.66
CA MET A 1 -15.73 -3.68 -21.20
C MET A 1 -14.26 -3.89 -20.90
N GLU A 2 -13.53 -2.84 -20.57
CA GLU A 2 -12.12 -2.97 -20.20
C GLU A 2 -12.02 -3.87 -18.95
N SER A 3 -11.05 -4.78 -18.93
CA SER A 3 -10.77 -5.59 -17.74
C SER A 3 -10.46 -4.66 -16.58
N ARG A 4 -11.02 -4.91 -15.39
CA ARG A 4 -10.75 -4.12 -14.18
C ARG A 4 -9.29 -4.20 -13.70
N MET A 5 -8.46 -5.07 -14.29
CA MET A 5 -7.04 -5.20 -13.95
C MET A 5 -6.15 -5.23 -15.20
N GLY A 6 -6.55 -4.49 -16.23
CA GLY A 6 -5.66 -4.13 -17.32
C GLY A 6 -5.06 -2.75 -17.12
N TYR A 7 -3.81 -2.55 -17.54
CA TYR A 7 -3.22 -1.22 -17.67
C TYR A 7 -2.43 -1.13 -18.98
N SER A 8 -2.27 0.08 -19.51
CA SER A 8 -1.52 0.31 -20.74
C SER A 8 -0.50 1.43 -20.58
N LEU A 9 0.66 1.25 -21.21
CA LEU A 9 1.68 2.27 -21.37
C LEU A 9 1.59 2.81 -22.80
N HIS A 10 1.31 4.10 -22.94
CA HIS A 10 1.31 4.78 -24.24
C HIS A 10 2.63 5.52 -24.39
N TRP A 11 3.44 5.06 -25.34
CA TRP A 11 4.77 5.60 -25.59
C TRP A 11 4.67 6.84 -26.48
N ASP A 12 5.28 7.94 -26.06
CA ASP A 12 5.50 9.08 -26.94
C ASP A 12 6.62 8.73 -27.93
N VAL A 13 6.33 8.90 -29.22
CA VAL A 13 7.28 8.60 -30.31
C VAL A 13 7.49 9.82 -31.19
N GLU A 14 8.74 10.11 -31.53
CA GLU A 14 9.10 11.16 -32.49
C GLU A 14 9.27 10.56 -33.90
N GLY A 15 8.50 11.07 -34.87
CA GLY A 15 8.59 10.69 -36.29
C GLY A 15 7.42 9.82 -36.81
N SER A 16 7.27 9.75 -38.13
CA SER A 16 6.30 8.88 -38.82
C SER A 16 7.03 7.62 -39.32
N THR A 17 6.99 6.54 -38.54
CA THR A 17 7.36 5.14 -38.84
C THR A 17 8.45 4.88 -39.91
N CYS A 18 9.56 4.24 -39.52
CA CYS A 18 10.46 3.58 -40.47
C CYS A 18 9.73 2.44 -41.20
N GLU A 19 9.83 2.37 -42.53
CA GLU A 19 9.18 1.35 -43.40
C GLU A 19 9.69 -0.10 -43.21
N SER A 20 10.60 -0.36 -42.27
CA SER A 20 11.27 -1.66 -42.17
C SER A 20 11.58 -2.11 -40.73
N ILE A 21 10.60 -2.02 -39.83
CA ILE A 21 10.67 -2.81 -38.59
C ILE A 21 9.51 -3.80 -38.62
N GLU A 22 9.85 -5.09 -38.63
CA GLU A 22 8.88 -6.18 -38.70
C GLU A 22 7.83 -6.02 -37.60
N SER A 23 6.60 -5.80 -38.05
CA SER A 23 5.42 -5.68 -37.22
C SER A 23 5.18 -6.98 -36.46
N LEU A 24 5.56 -7.03 -35.18
CA LEU A 24 5.08 -8.06 -34.26
C LEU A 24 3.74 -7.62 -33.67
N THR A 25 2.68 -7.74 -34.46
CA THR A 25 1.32 -7.73 -33.94
C THR A 25 1.04 -9.09 -33.31
N GLY A 26 0.98 -9.18 -31.97
CA GLY A 26 0.68 -10.45 -31.29
C GLY A 26 1.22 -10.53 -29.87
N SER A 27 1.28 -11.77 -29.35
CA SER A 27 1.86 -12.08 -28.03
C SER A 27 3.30 -11.58 -27.89
N PRO A 28 3.75 -11.22 -26.67
CA PRO A 28 5.09 -10.67 -26.46
C PRO A 28 6.21 -11.57 -27.01
N THR A 29 7.24 -10.95 -27.59
CA THR A 29 8.47 -11.64 -27.98
C THR A 29 9.13 -12.23 -26.75
N LYS A 30 9.49 -13.51 -26.80
CA LYS A 30 10.13 -14.24 -25.69
C LYS A 30 11.58 -14.56 -26.04
N THR A 31 12.39 -14.83 -25.02
CA THR A 31 13.81 -15.21 -25.15
C THR A 31 14.06 -16.44 -26.03
N ALA A 32 13.04 -17.30 -26.22
CA ALA A 32 13.13 -18.50 -27.04
C ALA A 32 12.86 -18.28 -28.53
N ILE A 33 12.46 -17.07 -28.94
CA ILE A 33 12.16 -16.77 -30.34
C ILE A 33 13.49 -16.53 -31.09
N PRO A 34 13.71 -17.18 -32.26
CA PRO A 34 14.86 -16.89 -33.11
C PRO A 34 14.95 -15.39 -33.44
N ASP A 35 16.16 -14.83 -33.44
CA ASP A 35 16.44 -13.41 -33.70
C ASP A 35 15.88 -12.39 -32.68
N ALA A 36 15.36 -12.86 -31.53
CA ALA A 36 15.00 -11.96 -30.44
C ALA A 36 16.22 -11.19 -29.91
N ILE A 37 16.10 -9.87 -29.82
CA ILE A 37 17.12 -9.02 -29.19
C ILE A 37 16.97 -9.16 -27.68
N VAL A 38 17.97 -9.78 -27.05
CA VAL A 38 17.99 -10.05 -25.60
C VAL A 38 19.18 -9.36 -24.96
N LEU A 39 18.92 -8.59 -23.89
CA LEU A 39 19.94 -7.88 -23.11
C LEU A 39 19.78 -8.19 -21.63
N HIS A 40 20.83 -7.98 -20.83
CA HIS A 40 20.73 -8.06 -19.37
C HIS A 40 20.27 -6.72 -18.80
N SER A 41 19.25 -6.76 -17.95
CA SER A 41 18.96 -5.65 -17.03
C SER A 41 19.99 -5.61 -15.89
N THR A 42 20.03 -4.49 -15.17
CA THR A 42 20.93 -4.33 -14.02
C THR A 42 20.66 -5.36 -12.91
N THR A 43 19.39 -5.64 -12.60
CA THR A 43 19.01 -6.46 -11.42
C THR A 43 17.80 -7.39 -11.61
N ARG A 44 17.20 -7.46 -12.81
CA ARG A 44 15.95 -8.22 -13.08
C ARG A 44 16.09 -9.30 -14.15
N GLY A 45 17.32 -9.75 -14.42
CA GLY A 45 17.59 -10.78 -15.42
C GLY A 45 17.52 -10.27 -16.85
N LEU A 46 17.08 -11.13 -17.78
CA LEU A 46 17.04 -10.84 -19.21
C LEU A 46 15.85 -9.95 -19.58
N MET A 47 16.09 -8.97 -20.44
CA MET A 47 15.09 -8.14 -21.12
C MET A 47 15.03 -8.54 -22.59
N VAL A 48 13.83 -8.52 -23.16
CA VAL A 48 13.60 -8.84 -24.57
C VAL A 48 12.93 -7.64 -25.24
N ASP A 49 13.50 -7.19 -26.34
CA ASP A 49 12.95 -6.06 -27.09
C ASP A 49 11.54 -6.40 -27.65
N GLN A 50 10.65 -5.41 -27.62
CA GLN A 50 9.27 -5.53 -28.08
C GLN A 50 9.02 -4.50 -29.17
N VAL A 51 8.94 -4.98 -30.41
CA VAL A 51 8.59 -4.16 -31.57
C VAL A 51 7.09 -4.17 -31.77
N MET A 52 6.48 -2.99 -31.90
CA MET A 52 5.05 -2.86 -32.18
C MET A 52 4.78 -1.79 -33.24
N THR A 53 3.72 -1.97 -34.02
CA THR A 53 3.23 -0.97 -35.00
C THR A 53 2.46 0.16 -34.35
N THR A 54 1.92 -0.07 -33.16
CA THR A 54 1.29 0.96 -32.32
C THR A 54 2.17 1.22 -31.10
N PRO A 55 2.35 2.49 -30.67
CA PRO A 55 3.21 2.83 -29.55
C PRO A 55 2.49 2.59 -28.22
N THR A 56 1.98 1.38 -28.00
CA THR A 56 1.20 1.06 -26.81
C THR A 56 1.46 -0.36 -26.37
N TRP A 57 1.81 -0.54 -25.10
CA TRP A 57 1.86 -1.84 -24.44
C TRP A 57 0.65 -1.99 -23.55
N SER A 58 -0.03 -3.14 -23.63
CA SER A 58 -1.16 -3.45 -22.76
C SER A 58 -0.88 -4.70 -21.95
N PHE A 59 -1.08 -4.58 -20.65
CA PHE A 59 -0.89 -5.64 -19.66
C PHE A 59 -2.25 -5.98 -19.06
N ALA A 60 -2.46 -7.25 -18.75
CA ALA A 60 -3.65 -7.72 -18.07
C ALA A 60 -3.26 -8.85 -17.12
N GLU A 61 -3.65 -8.69 -15.86
CA GLU A 61 -3.55 -9.77 -14.89
C GLU A 61 -4.88 -10.56 -14.86
N PRO A 62 -4.85 -11.87 -14.53
CA PRO A 62 -6.06 -12.63 -14.23
C PRO A 62 -6.72 -12.15 -12.93
N GLU A 63 -8.05 -12.29 -12.81
CA GLU A 63 -8.74 -11.89 -11.57
C GLU A 63 -8.30 -12.80 -10.44
N ALA A 64 -7.98 -12.17 -9.29
CA ALA A 64 -7.73 -12.92 -8.08
C ALA A 64 -8.95 -13.82 -7.84
N ASN A 65 -8.70 -15.13 -7.79
CA ASN A 65 -9.75 -16.14 -7.61
C ASN A 65 -10.06 -16.39 -6.13
N PHE A 66 -9.64 -15.48 -5.26
CA PHE A 66 -9.86 -15.52 -3.82
C PHE A 66 -10.48 -14.21 -3.36
N GLU A 67 -11.36 -14.32 -2.38
CA GLU A 67 -11.96 -13.17 -1.72
C GLU A 67 -10.97 -12.59 -0.70
N VAL A 68 -10.81 -11.27 -0.72
CA VAL A 68 -10.06 -10.54 0.30
C VAL A 68 -11.03 -10.26 1.44
N ASP A 69 -10.79 -10.86 2.60
CA ASP A 69 -11.64 -10.75 3.78
C ASP A 69 -10.83 -10.23 4.99
N PHE A 70 -11.53 -9.74 6.02
CA PHE A 70 -10.98 -9.31 7.30
C PHE A 70 -10.44 -10.47 8.13
N TYR A 71 -10.92 -11.69 7.88
CA TYR A 71 -10.62 -12.87 8.69
C TYR A 71 -9.59 -13.79 8.04
N PRO A 72 -8.67 -14.39 8.82
CA PRO A 72 -7.80 -15.42 8.30
C PRO A 72 -8.62 -16.65 7.87
N THR A 73 -8.25 -17.25 6.75
CA THR A 73 -8.86 -18.50 6.25
C THR A 73 -8.77 -19.65 7.26
N ARG A 74 -7.78 -19.61 8.16
CA ARG A 74 -7.63 -20.54 9.28
C ARG A 74 -7.89 -19.83 10.61
N LYS A 75 -8.97 -20.21 11.28
CA LYS A 75 -9.35 -19.66 12.59
C LYS A 75 -8.34 -20.02 13.66
N THR A 76 -7.98 -19.03 14.48
CA THR A 76 -7.13 -19.18 15.65
C THR A 76 -7.96 -19.51 16.89
N SER A 77 -7.29 -19.91 17.96
CA SER A 77 -7.95 -20.32 19.19
C SER A 77 -8.13 -19.15 20.17
N PRO A 78 -9.19 -19.15 21.03
CA PRO A 78 -9.56 -17.99 21.85
C PRO A 78 -8.49 -17.50 22.84
N TRP A 79 -7.59 -18.36 23.32
CA TRP A 79 -6.59 -18.00 24.34
C TRP A 79 -5.56 -16.97 23.87
N ILE A 80 -5.30 -16.85 22.56
CA ILE A 80 -4.32 -15.90 22.00
C ILE A 80 -4.75 -14.43 22.26
N VAL A 81 -6.06 -14.18 22.36
CA VAL A 81 -6.60 -12.83 22.56
C VAL A 81 -6.36 -12.32 24.00
N LEU A 82 -6.33 -13.23 24.98
CA LEU A 82 -6.26 -12.87 26.41
C LEU A 82 -4.84 -12.58 26.91
N GLU A 83 -3.80 -13.09 26.26
CA GLU A 83 -2.40 -12.91 26.70
C GLU A 83 -1.69 -11.69 26.09
N THR A 84 -2.33 -11.01 25.14
CA THR A 84 -1.67 -9.94 24.39
C THR A 84 -1.95 -8.58 25.02
N ASP A 85 -1.14 -8.19 26.01
CA ASP A 85 -1.07 -6.80 26.46
C ASP A 85 -0.21 -5.97 25.49
N MET A 86 -0.70 -4.79 25.15
CA MET A 86 -0.10 -3.87 24.18
C MET A 86 -0.06 -2.51 24.85
N SER A 87 1.06 -2.27 25.53
CA SER A 87 1.32 -1.09 26.36
C SER A 87 2.07 0.02 25.64
N ASP A 88 2.52 -0.21 24.39
CA ASP A 88 3.22 0.79 23.57
C ASP A 88 2.41 1.10 22.31
N TRP A 89 1.98 2.36 22.18
CA TRP A 89 0.89 2.80 21.29
C TRP A 89 1.35 3.67 20.11
N ASN A 90 2.63 4.03 20.01
CA ASN A 90 3.02 5.07 19.05
C ASN A 90 3.22 4.61 17.59
N HIS A 91 2.98 3.34 17.25
CA HIS A 91 3.25 2.80 15.91
C HIS A 91 2.06 2.06 15.29
N GLY A 92 1.83 2.27 13.98
CA GLY A 92 0.73 1.63 13.23
C GLY A 92 0.70 0.11 13.35
N LYS A 93 1.87 -0.56 13.41
CA LYS A 93 1.98 -2.02 13.63
C LYS A 93 1.19 -2.49 14.85
N TYR A 94 1.26 -1.73 15.95
CA TYR A 94 0.55 -2.08 17.17
C TYR A 94 -0.97 -1.88 17.01
N PHE A 95 -1.37 -0.82 16.31
CA PHE A 95 -2.77 -0.55 16.00
C PHE A 95 -3.37 -1.67 15.15
N GLN A 96 -2.73 -2.08 14.05
CA GLN A 96 -3.21 -3.19 13.23
C GLN A 96 -3.24 -4.50 14.00
N LYS A 97 -2.18 -4.83 14.75
CA LYS A 97 -2.15 -6.04 15.59
C LYS A 97 -3.32 -6.06 16.58
N TYR A 98 -3.56 -4.95 17.29
CA TYR A 98 -4.65 -4.87 18.25
C TYR A 98 -6.01 -4.99 17.57
N THR A 99 -6.19 -4.35 16.42
CA THR A 99 -7.44 -4.43 15.65
C THR A 99 -7.71 -5.84 15.14
N SER A 100 -6.67 -6.56 14.72
CA SER A 100 -6.79 -7.97 14.36
C SER A 100 -7.26 -8.84 15.53
N LEU A 101 -6.87 -8.52 16.77
CA LEU A 101 -7.42 -9.20 17.96
C LEU A 101 -8.90 -8.83 18.20
N CYS A 102 -9.29 -7.59 17.93
CA CYS A 102 -10.69 -7.15 18.02
C CYS A 102 -11.58 -7.93 17.03
N LEU A 103 -11.08 -8.23 15.82
CA LEU A 103 -11.78 -9.11 14.87
C LEU A 103 -12.00 -10.51 15.45
N LEU A 104 -11.00 -11.10 16.11
CA LEU A 104 -11.15 -12.40 16.78
C LEU A 104 -12.17 -12.33 17.93
N ALA A 105 -12.18 -11.21 18.67
CA ALA A 105 -13.17 -10.96 19.72
C ALA A 105 -14.60 -10.77 19.19
N ALA A 106 -14.77 -10.40 17.92
CA ALA A 106 -16.07 -10.32 17.26
C ALA A 106 -16.54 -11.67 16.67
N ASP A 107 -15.64 -12.63 16.48
CA ASP A 107 -15.98 -13.93 15.88
C ASP A 107 -16.67 -14.84 16.91
N ARG A 108 -17.97 -15.06 16.72
CA ARG A 108 -18.79 -15.96 17.56
C ARG A 108 -18.29 -17.40 17.62
N SER A 109 -17.54 -17.87 16.62
CA SER A 109 -16.93 -19.20 16.66
C SER A 109 -15.73 -19.30 17.59
N ILE A 110 -15.16 -18.14 17.98
CA ILE A 110 -14.04 -18.03 18.91
C ILE A 110 -14.58 -17.76 20.31
N VAL A 111 -15.35 -16.69 20.49
CA VAL A 111 -15.79 -16.24 21.83
C VAL A 111 -17.22 -16.65 22.20
N GLY A 112 -17.94 -17.34 21.31
CA GLY A 112 -19.33 -17.72 21.54
C GLY A 112 -20.27 -16.52 21.48
N THR A 113 -21.07 -16.33 22.52
CA THR A 113 -22.01 -15.20 22.66
C THR A 113 -21.48 -14.08 23.56
N ASP A 114 -20.27 -14.21 24.09
CA ASP A 114 -19.67 -13.21 24.98
C ASP A 114 -19.22 -11.99 24.18
N THR A 115 -19.82 -10.83 24.47
CA THR A 115 -19.48 -9.55 23.82
C THR A 115 -18.62 -8.66 24.71
N VAL A 116 -18.33 -9.04 25.96
CA VAL A 116 -17.56 -8.21 26.91
C VAL A 116 -16.18 -7.91 26.36
N LEU A 117 -15.52 -8.92 25.77
CA LEU A 117 -14.21 -8.77 25.17
C LEU A 117 -14.24 -7.82 23.97
N LEU A 118 -15.25 -7.94 23.10
CA LEU A 118 -15.41 -7.02 21.96
C LEU A 118 -15.65 -5.57 22.42
N SER A 119 -16.49 -5.35 23.43
CA SER A 119 -16.74 -4.00 23.96
C SER A 119 -15.46 -3.37 24.53
N TYR A 120 -14.68 -4.14 25.31
CA TYR A 120 -13.40 -3.68 25.83
C TYR A 120 -12.39 -3.39 24.71
N CYS A 121 -12.35 -4.27 23.71
CA CYS A 121 -11.53 -4.12 22.51
C CYS A 121 -11.85 -2.84 21.74
N LEU A 122 -13.12 -2.57 21.46
CA LEU A 122 -13.55 -1.37 20.74
C LEU A 122 -13.23 -0.09 21.50
N GLU A 123 -13.55 -0.03 22.81
CA GLU A 123 -13.24 1.15 23.63
C GLU A 123 -11.75 1.50 23.59
N LYS A 124 -10.88 0.49 23.73
CA LYS A 124 -9.43 0.71 23.62
C LYS A 124 -9.01 1.08 22.20
N LEU A 125 -9.56 0.44 21.17
CA LEU A 125 -9.22 0.67 19.76
C LEU A 125 -9.58 2.09 19.28
N GLU A 126 -10.73 2.59 19.72
CA GLU A 126 -11.18 3.96 19.45
C GLU A 126 -10.28 4.98 20.16
N ALA A 127 -10.00 4.77 21.45
CA ALA A 127 -9.11 5.63 22.23
C ALA A 127 -7.68 5.63 21.69
N MET A 128 -7.26 4.50 21.14
CA MET A 128 -6.03 4.31 20.42
C MET A 128 -5.98 5.31 19.25
N ILE A 129 -6.83 5.23 18.21
CA ILE A 129 -6.67 6.06 17.00
C ILE A 129 -6.80 7.59 17.21
N GLU A 130 -7.35 8.05 18.34
CA GLU A 130 -7.55 9.46 18.72
C GLU A 130 -6.37 10.41 18.40
N PRO A 131 -5.09 10.12 18.72
CA PRO A 131 -3.98 11.03 18.45
C PRO A 131 -3.70 11.19 16.95
N VAL A 132 -4.00 10.20 16.12
CA VAL A 132 -3.89 10.32 14.66
C VAL A 132 -4.97 11.30 14.17
N LEU A 133 -6.21 11.14 14.64
CA LEU A 133 -7.34 11.99 14.25
C LEU A 133 -7.14 13.45 14.69
N ASN A 134 -6.53 13.65 15.85
CA ASN A 134 -6.29 14.97 16.43
C ASN A 134 -4.92 15.56 16.02
N ASN A 135 -4.14 14.82 15.22
CA ASN A 135 -2.75 15.13 14.88
C ASN A 135 -1.86 15.47 16.09
N THR A 136 -2.03 14.71 17.18
CA THR A 136 -1.26 14.82 18.43
C THR A 136 -0.30 13.65 18.61
N LEU A 137 0.00 12.90 17.55
CA LEU A 137 1.12 11.98 17.53
C LEU A 137 2.41 12.72 17.93
N SER A 138 3.34 12.01 18.54
CA SER A 138 4.66 12.54 18.87
C SER A 138 5.71 11.72 18.12
N PRO A 139 6.21 12.22 16.97
CA PRO A 139 5.94 13.52 16.34
C PRO A 139 4.59 13.62 15.58
N PRO A 140 4.05 14.83 15.37
CA PRO A 140 2.88 15.01 14.51
C PRO A 140 3.25 14.93 13.03
N LEU A 141 2.26 14.59 12.21
CA LEU A 141 2.34 14.65 10.75
C LEU A 141 2.13 16.09 10.27
N MET A 142 2.82 16.46 9.20
CA MET A 142 2.75 17.78 8.57
C MET A 142 2.47 17.68 7.08
N TYR A 143 1.77 18.69 6.58
CA TYR A 143 1.45 18.79 5.16
C TYR A 143 2.61 19.43 4.39
N HIS A 144 3.41 18.57 3.76
CA HIS A 144 4.26 18.86 2.61
C HIS A 144 4.47 17.50 1.93
N SER A 145 3.40 16.95 1.32
CA SER A 145 3.32 15.52 1.00
C SER A 145 3.42 14.62 2.25
N LEU A 146 2.40 14.68 3.13
CA LEU A 146 2.25 13.98 4.42
C LEU A 146 3.56 13.40 5.02
N ILE A 147 4.35 14.21 5.73
CA ILE A 147 5.62 13.80 6.34
C ILE A 147 5.60 13.97 7.87
N SER A 148 6.46 13.25 8.56
CA SER A 148 6.74 13.50 9.98
C SER A 148 7.53 14.79 10.21
N SER A 149 7.21 15.49 11.31
CA SER A 149 7.95 16.67 11.77
C SER A 149 9.28 16.38 12.47
N SER A 150 9.60 15.12 12.77
CA SER A 150 10.80 14.77 13.55
C SER A 150 12.10 15.28 12.97
N MET A 151 12.28 15.21 11.64
CA MET A 151 13.53 15.61 11.00
C MET A 151 13.91 17.07 11.29
N PHE A 152 12.91 17.95 11.45
CA PHE A 152 13.13 19.37 11.74
C PHE A 152 13.52 19.61 13.19
N LYS A 153 13.18 18.68 14.10
CA LYS A 153 13.57 18.73 15.51
C LYS A 153 14.94 18.12 15.73
N THR A 154 15.24 17.00 15.08
CA THR A 154 16.48 16.24 15.28
C THR A 154 17.62 16.72 14.37
N GLY A 155 17.30 17.36 13.24
CA GLY A 155 18.28 17.72 12.21
C GLY A 155 18.82 16.51 11.44
N SER A 156 18.24 15.32 11.61
CA SER A 156 18.67 14.09 10.96
C SER A 156 17.63 13.61 9.95
N ILE A 157 18.09 13.41 8.72
CA ILE A 157 17.27 12.93 7.61
C ILE A 157 16.85 11.46 7.74
N ASP A 158 17.53 10.69 8.58
CA ASP A 158 17.26 9.26 8.82
C ASP A 158 16.29 9.02 9.97
N THR A 159 15.84 10.09 10.64
CA THR A 159 14.89 9.97 11.75
C THR A 159 13.58 9.38 11.25
N GLU A 160 13.03 8.41 12.00
CA GLU A 160 11.85 7.63 11.61
C GLU A 160 11.99 7.02 10.22
N PHE A 161 13.11 6.32 10.01
CA PHE A 161 13.41 5.59 8.77
C PHE A 161 13.42 6.50 7.53
N GLY A 162 13.61 7.80 7.71
CA GLY A 162 13.58 8.78 6.63
C GLY A 162 12.20 9.19 6.17
N ASN A 163 11.16 9.04 7.00
CA ASN A 163 9.81 9.50 6.66
C ASN A 163 9.76 10.99 6.30
N GLY A 164 10.54 11.84 6.98
CA GLY A 164 10.70 13.25 6.61
C GLY A 164 11.26 13.47 5.19
N MET A 165 11.94 12.46 4.63
CA MET A 165 12.51 12.42 3.29
C MET A 165 11.72 11.54 2.32
N TYR A 166 10.44 11.31 2.60
CA TYR A 166 9.52 10.51 1.79
C TYR A 166 9.83 9.01 1.74
N ASN A 167 10.69 8.51 2.62
CA ASN A 167 10.92 7.08 2.73
C ASN A 167 9.73 6.43 3.45
N ASP A 168 9.37 5.24 3.03
CA ASP A 168 8.59 4.29 3.82
C ASP A 168 7.18 4.76 4.20
N HIS A 169 6.64 5.80 3.55
CA HIS A 169 5.29 6.29 3.81
C HIS A 169 4.27 5.15 3.72
N ARG A 170 4.35 4.32 2.69
CA ARG A 170 3.46 3.17 2.55
C ARG A 170 3.66 2.11 3.64
N TYR A 171 4.88 1.88 4.14
CA TYR A 171 5.14 0.95 5.24
C TYR A 171 4.69 1.50 6.61
N HIS A 172 4.50 2.80 6.71
CA HIS A 172 4.06 3.44 7.94
C HIS A 172 2.55 3.61 7.97
N TYR A 173 1.96 3.97 6.82
CA TYR A 173 0.55 4.34 6.72
C TYR A 173 -0.36 3.15 6.42
N ASP A 174 0.14 2.09 5.79
CA ASP A 174 -0.59 0.83 5.57
C ASP A 174 -1.21 0.29 6.84
N PHE A 175 -0.46 0.27 7.94
CA PHE A 175 -0.97 -0.29 9.18
C PHE A 175 -2.14 0.53 9.73
N PHE A 176 -2.12 1.85 9.56
CA PHE A 176 -3.25 2.70 9.93
C PHE A 176 -4.43 2.49 8.99
N VAL A 177 -4.21 2.42 7.68
CA VAL A 177 -5.26 2.18 6.68
C VAL A 177 -5.95 0.83 6.93
N THR A 178 -5.19 -0.26 7.02
CA THR A 178 -5.70 -1.62 7.22
C THR A 178 -6.44 -1.75 8.54
N ALA A 179 -5.86 -1.26 9.64
CA ALA A 179 -6.52 -1.28 10.93
C ALA A 179 -7.81 -0.43 10.94
N SER A 180 -7.81 0.72 10.27
CA SER A 180 -9.00 1.57 10.18
C SER A 180 -10.12 0.88 9.39
N ALA A 181 -9.79 0.13 8.34
CA ALA A 181 -10.78 -0.66 7.61
C ALA A 181 -11.42 -1.72 8.51
N MET A 182 -10.60 -2.41 9.33
CA MET A 182 -11.09 -3.37 10.32
C MET A 182 -11.94 -2.70 11.41
N LEU A 183 -11.56 -1.50 11.90
CA LEU A 183 -12.38 -0.73 12.83
C LEU A 183 -13.73 -0.35 12.22
N LYS A 184 -13.75 0.13 10.97
CA LYS A 184 -14.98 0.44 10.23
C LYS A 184 -15.89 -0.77 10.07
N HIS A 185 -15.32 -1.96 9.89
CA HIS A 185 -16.07 -3.22 9.87
C HIS A 185 -16.68 -3.56 11.24
N LEU A 186 -15.93 -3.34 12.32
CA LEU A 186 -16.32 -3.69 13.69
C LEU A 186 -17.32 -2.70 14.32
N ASP A 187 -17.12 -1.40 14.12
CA ASP A 187 -18.03 -0.34 14.55
C ASP A 187 -18.29 0.69 13.42
N PRO A 188 -19.18 0.36 12.47
CA PRO A 188 -19.49 1.24 11.34
C PRO A 188 -20.22 2.53 11.74
N ASN A 189 -20.79 2.59 12.95
CA ASN A 189 -21.54 3.75 13.44
C ASN A 189 -20.72 4.59 14.44
N TRP A 190 -19.42 4.32 14.57
CA TRP A 190 -18.55 5.06 15.46
C TRP A 190 -18.64 6.57 15.16
N PRO A 191 -18.91 7.44 16.16
CA PRO A 191 -19.18 8.86 15.91
C PRO A 191 -18.07 9.62 15.18
N ARG A 192 -16.82 9.15 15.27
CA ARG A 192 -15.66 9.76 14.62
C ARG A 192 -15.27 9.15 13.27
N MET A 193 -16.11 8.26 12.73
CA MET A 193 -15.88 7.66 11.41
C MET A 193 -15.66 8.71 10.30
N PRO A 194 -16.37 9.86 10.27
CA PRO A 194 -16.09 10.91 9.27
C PRO A 194 -14.68 11.51 9.38
N GLU A 195 -14.14 11.69 10.59
CA GLU A 195 -12.74 12.12 10.79
C GLU A 195 -11.77 11.04 10.30
N LEU A 196 -12.01 9.78 10.68
CA LEU A 196 -11.20 8.64 10.30
C LEU A 196 -11.11 8.50 8.78
N GLU A 197 -12.25 8.62 8.10
CA GLU A 197 -12.31 8.53 6.65
C GLU A 197 -11.49 9.62 5.96
N ARG A 198 -11.54 10.86 6.46
CA ARG A 198 -10.70 11.95 5.92
C ARG A 198 -9.20 11.64 6.08
N VAL A 199 -8.79 11.09 7.23
CA VAL A 199 -7.39 10.75 7.50
C VAL A 199 -6.94 9.59 6.60
N VAL A 200 -7.72 8.52 6.52
CA VAL A 200 -7.39 7.33 5.69
C VAL A 200 -7.30 7.72 4.21
N TRP A 201 -8.24 8.50 3.68
CA TRP A 201 -8.13 9.00 2.31
C TRP A 201 -6.92 9.90 2.11
N THR A 202 -6.53 10.70 3.09
CA THR A 202 -5.32 11.52 3.02
C THR A 202 -4.06 10.65 2.94
N MET A 203 -3.97 9.59 3.74
CA MET A 203 -2.88 8.62 3.68
C MET A 203 -2.84 7.89 2.33
N LEU A 204 -3.98 7.38 1.85
CA LEU A 204 -4.07 6.69 0.56
C LEU A 204 -3.70 7.59 -0.62
N ARG A 205 -4.14 8.86 -0.60
CA ARG A 205 -3.74 9.84 -1.62
C ARG A 205 -2.24 10.10 -1.61
N ASP A 206 -1.60 10.07 -0.44
CA ASP A 206 -0.15 10.23 -0.37
C ASP A 206 0.62 9.07 -1.03
N VAL A 207 0.16 7.83 -0.83
CA VAL A 207 0.92 6.63 -1.24
C VAL A 207 0.52 6.06 -2.60
N VAL A 208 -0.77 6.08 -2.94
CA VAL A 208 -1.36 5.39 -4.11
C VAL A 208 -2.32 6.25 -4.94
N ASN A 209 -2.22 7.58 -4.89
CA ASN A 209 -3.08 8.45 -5.71
C ASN A 209 -3.01 8.08 -7.21
N PRO A 210 -4.13 7.70 -7.86
CA PRO A 210 -4.14 7.40 -9.28
C PRO A 210 -4.41 8.64 -10.15
N SER A 211 -4.91 9.72 -9.57
CA SER A 211 -5.43 10.88 -10.29
C SER A 211 -4.36 11.92 -10.58
N ALA A 212 -4.31 12.37 -11.84
CA ALA A 212 -3.48 13.50 -12.25
C ALA A 212 -4.08 14.84 -11.80
N ASP A 213 -5.36 14.85 -11.41
CA ASP A 213 -6.08 16.05 -11.00
C ASP A 213 -5.87 16.38 -9.51
N ASP A 214 -5.29 15.47 -8.73
CA ASP A 214 -4.94 15.74 -7.33
C ASP A 214 -3.73 16.66 -7.25
N ILE A 215 -3.98 17.93 -6.90
CA ILE A 215 -2.95 18.95 -6.75
C ILE A 215 -2.16 18.84 -5.44
N TYR A 216 -2.60 17.98 -4.50
CA TYR A 216 -2.01 17.86 -3.18
C TYR A 216 -1.00 16.72 -3.08
N PHE A 217 -1.20 15.65 -3.86
CA PHE A 217 -0.35 14.45 -3.83
C PHE A 217 0.04 13.97 -5.23
N PRO A 218 1.29 13.54 -5.45
CA PRO A 218 1.74 13.04 -6.74
C PRO A 218 1.06 11.72 -7.09
N ARG A 219 0.97 11.42 -8.39
CA ARG A 219 0.48 10.12 -8.86
C ARG A 219 1.45 9.01 -8.48
N PHE A 220 0.91 7.92 -7.93
CA PHE A 220 1.63 6.66 -7.69
C PHE A 220 3.01 6.84 -7.04
N ARG A 221 3.10 7.62 -5.95
CA ARG A 221 4.38 8.02 -5.30
C ARG A 221 5.40 6.88 -5.21
N HIS A 222 4.93 5.71 -4.78
CA HIS A 222 5.80 4.55 -4.55
C HIS A 222 5.83 3.57 -5.72
N PHE A 223 4.79 3.47 -6.56
CA PHE A 223 4.64 2.38 -7.52
C PHE A 223 5.18 2.72 -8.91
N SER A 224 6.04 1.84 -9.44
CA SER A 224 6.49 1.93 -10.83
C SER A 224 5.69 0.99 -11.73
N TRP A 225 4.80 1.54 -12.56
CA TRP A 225 4.03 0.78 -13.55
C TRP A 225 4.90 0.11 -14.62
N TYR A 226 6.12 0.60 -14.84
CA TYR A 226 7.06 -0.03 -15.78
C TYR A 226 7.79 -1.24 -15.16
N LEU A 227 8.14 -1.15 -13.87
CA LEU A 227 8.89 -2.21 -13.19
C LEU A 227 7.99 -3.21 -12.45
N GLY A 228 6.72 -2.89 -12.24
CA GLY A 228 5.74 -3.75 -11.60
C GLY A 228 5.90 -3.89 -10.09
N ASN A 229 6.65 -3.00 -9.45
CA ASN A 229 6.83 -2.99 -8.00
C ASN A 229 6.93 -1.56 -7.45
N ALA A 230 6.67 -1.43 -6.15
CA ALA A 230 6.88 -0.18 -5.44
C ALA A 230 8.32 -0.03 -4.92
N TYR A 231 8.65 1.18 -4.48
CA TYR A 231 9.92 1.57 -3.88
C TYR A 231 9.69 2.14 -2.48
N SER A 232 10.59 1.80 -1.56
CA SER A 232 10.63 2.29 -0.18
C SER A 232 11.19 3.71 -0.12
N HIS A 233 12.34 3.93 -0.77
CA HIS A 233 13.10 5.17 -0.67
C HIS A 233 12.50 6.34 -1.48
N GLY A 234 12.48 7.50 -0.80
CA GLY A 234 12.01 8.78 -1.28
C GLY A 234 13.08 9.56 -2.04
N VAL A 235 13.49 10.71 -1.49
CA VAL A 235 14.35 11.69 -2.20
C VAL A 235 15.85 11.51 -1.94
N THR A 236 16.23 10.66 -0.98
CA THR A 236 17.65 10.40 -0.70
C THR A 236 18.28 9.58 -1.82
N SER A 237 19.45 10.03 -2.29
CA SER A 237 20.22 9.30 -3.29
C SER A 237 20.98 8.16 -2.63
N ILE A 238 20.89 6.97 -3.21
CA ILE A 238 21.65 5.80 -2.81
C ILE A 238 22.42 5.25 -4.01
N ASP A 239 23.64 4.78 -3.78
CA ASP A 239 24.60 4.43 -4.84
C ASP A 239 24.07 3.38 -5.83
N ASN A 240 23.16 2.51 -5.36
CA ASN A 240 22.61 1.41 -6.15
C ASN A 240 21.21 1.71 -6.73
N GLY A 241 20.74 2.96 -6.63
CA GLY A 241 19.36 3.32 -6.98
C GLY A 241 18.34 2.83 -5.95
N LYS A 242 17.07 3.20 -6.13
CA LYS A 242 15.99 2.93 -5.17
C LYS A 242 15.83 1.45 -4.79
N ASP A 243 15.47 1.18 -3.55
CA ASP A 243 15.27 -0.14 -2.97
C ASP A 243 13.80 -0.45 -2.62
N GLU A 244 13.58 -1.73 -2.30
CA GLU A 244 12.35 -2.32 -1.82
C GLU A 244 12.74 -3.49 -0.91
N GLU A 245 12.49 -3.40 0.39
CA GLU A 245 12.86 -4.49 1.32
C GLU A 245 11.64 -5.30 1.72
N SER A 246 10.61 -4.63 2.22
CA SER A 246 9.46 -5.25 2.88
C SER A 246 8.27 -5.39 1.93
N THR A 247 8.38 -6.35 1.00
CA THR A 247 7.28 -6.66 0.07
C THR A 247 5.98 -7.06 0.78
N SER A 248 6.05 -7.61 2.00
CA SER A 248 4.87 -7.92 2.80
C SER A 248 4.14 -6.68 3.32
N GLU A 249 4.87 -5.62 3.65
CA GLU A 249 4.26 -4.35 4.05
C GLU A 249 3.71 -3.60 2.83
N ASP A 250 4.34 -3.72 1.65
CA ASP A 250 3.74 -3.25 0.40
C ASP A 250 2.38 -3.90 0.13
N ILE A 251 2.30 -5.22 0.24
CA ILE A 251 1.05 -5.97 0.09
C ILE A 251 0.00 -5.52 1.11
N ASN A 252 0.42 -5.20 2.35
CA ASN A 252 -0.48 -4.74 3.39
C ASN A 252 -1.17 -3.39 3.03
N VAL A 253 -0.51 -2.51 2.28
CA VAL A 253 -1.13 -1.28 1.74
C VAL A 253 -2.31 -1.62 0.83
N TYR A 254 -2.10 -2.51 -0.14
CA TYR A 254 -3.14 -2.87 -1.11
C TYR A 254 -4.25 -3.70 -0.47
N TYR A 255 -3.92 -4.53 0.52
CA TYR A 255 -4.89 -5.23 1.36
C TYR A 255 -5.79 -4.23 2.10
N GLY A 256 -5.20 -3.28 2.84
CA GLY A 256 -5.95 -2.24 3.55
C GLY A 256 -6.81 -1.38 2.62
N MET A 257 -6.28 -0.98 1.46
CA MET A 257 -7.03 -0.24 0.45
C MET A 257 -8.24 -1.03 -0.07
N THR A 258 -8.07 -2.34 -0.32
CA THR A 258 -9.13 -3.23 -0.78
C THR A 258 -10.22 -3.40 0.30
N LEU A 259 -9.84 -3.50 1.57
CA LEU A 259 -10.79 -3.58 2.68
C LEU A 259 -11.52 -2.26 2.95
N TRP A 260 -10.89 -1.12 2.65
CA TRP A 260 -11.43 0.21 2.95
C TRP A 260 -12.50 0.68 1.96
N GLY A 261 -12.24 0.46 0.66
CA GLY A 261 -13.04 0.94 -0.47
C GLY A 261 -14.34 0.17 -0.67
#